data_AF-A0A1P8B198-F1
#
_entry.id   AF-A0A1P8B198-F1
#
_cell.length_a   1.000
_cell.length_b   1.000
_cell.length_c   1.000
_cell.angle_alpha   90.00
_cell.angle_beta   90.00
_cell.angle_gamma   90.00
#
_symmetry.space_group_name_H-M   'P 1'
#
loop_
_entity.id
_entity.type
_entity.pdbx_description
1 polymer ?
#
loop_
_entity_poly.entity_id
_entity_poly.type
_entity_poly.pdbx_seq_one_letter_code
_entity_poly.pdbx_strand_id
1 'polypeptide(L)'
;MAMAFKMATTGMRVTDECTSSFMDMKWKKVHRYIVFKIEEKSRKVTVDKVGGAGESYHDLEDSLPVDDCRYAVFDFDFVTVDNCRKSKIFFIAWLVQFTFIPFLILVASKGKTVI
;
A
#
# COMPACT_ATOMS: atom_id res chain seq x y z
N MET A 1 -23.35 24.79 6.87
CA MET A 1 -23.36 23.31 6.77
C MET A 1 -21.93 22.84 6.50
N ALA A 2 -21.21 22.39 7.52
CA ALA A 2 -19.90 21.77 7.33
C ALA A 2 -20.12 20.25 7.21
N MET A 3 -19.86 19.69 6.03
CA MET A 3 -19.84 18.25 5.83
C MET A 3 -18.59 17.72 6.52
N ALA A 4 -18.73 17.24 7.76
CA ALA A 4 -17.67 16.49 8.42
C ALA A 4 -17.46 15.20 7.63
N PHE A 5 -16.34 15.07 6.93
CA PHE A 5 -15.90 13.81 6.33
C PHE A 5 -15.60 12.85 7.48
N LYS A 6 -16.62 12.09 7.87
CA LYS A 6 -16.55 11.10 8.94
C LYS A 6 -15.71 9.95 8.42
N MET A 7 -14.39 10.02 8.64
CA MET A 7 -13.51 8.87 8.46
C MET A 7 -13.98 7.79 9.42
N ALA A 8 -14.78 6.86 8.91
CA ALA A 8 -15.30 5.74 9.65
C ALA A 8 -14.14 4.76 9.91
N THR A 9 -13.43 4.95 11.01
CA THR A 9 -12.39 4.04 11.51
C THR A 9 -12.97 2.73 12.06
N THR A 10 -14.27 2.52 11.96
CA THR A 10 -14.99 1.42 12.60
C THR A 10 -15.37 0.33 11.59
N GLY A 11 -14.57 -0.72 11.51
CA GLY A 11 -15.02 -2.02 10.98
C GLY A 11 -14.44 -2.50 9.65
N MET A 12 -13.26 -2.02 9.23
CA MET A 12 -12.56 -2.63 8.10
C MET A 12 -12.06 -4.03 8.47
N ARG A 13 -12.56 -5.06 7.78
CA ARG A 13 -12.10 -6.45 7.96
C ARG A 13 -11.02 -6.75 6.93
N VAL A 14 -9.82 -7.03 7.42
CA VAL A 14 -8.72 -7.52 6.58
C VAL A 14 -8.96 -8.99 6.32
N THR A 15 -8.87 -9.41 5.06
CA THR A 15 -8.94 -10.83 4.71
C THR A 15 -7.66 -11.55 5.12
N ASP A 16 -7.75 -12.81 5.50
CA ASP A 16 -6.60 -13.63 5.90
C ASP A 16 -5.53 -13.71 4.79
N GLU A 17 -5.96 -13.63 3.52
CA GLU A 17 -5.11 -13.59 2.34
C GLU A 17 -4.20 -12.35 2.31
N CYS A 18 -4.68 -11.18 2.75
CA CYS A 18 -3.86 -9.99 2.87
C CYS A 18 -2.72 -10.18 3.87
N THR A 19 -3.04 -10.81 5.01
CA THR A 19 -2.06 -11.10 6.06
C THR A 19 -1.02 -12.10 5.57
N SER A 20 -1.47 -13.17 4.90
CA SER A 20 -0.58 -14.18 4.31
C SER A 20 0.36 -13.58 3.27
N SER A 21 -0.18 -12.79 2.33
CA SER A 21 0.60 -12.15 1.27
C SER A 21 1.63 -11.18 1.84
N PHE A 22 1.26 -10.39 2.86
CA PHE A 22 2.18 -9.49 3.55
C PHE A 22 3.28 -10.25 4.30
N MET A 23 2.96 -11.39 4.94
CA MET A 23 3.98 -12.23 5.57
C MET A 23 4.92 -12.84 4.52
N ASP A 24 4.40 -13.32 3.39
CA ASP A 24 5.22 -13.87 2.31
C ASP A 24 6.18 -12.82 1.72
N MET A 25 5.72 -11.58 1.54
CA MET A 25 6.59 -10.46 1.17
C MET A 25 7.66 -10.20 2.23
N LYS A 26 7.28 -10.06 3.50
CA LYS A 26 8.20 -9.68 4.58
C LYS A 26 9.27 -10.73 4.87
N TRP A 27 8.89 -12.01 4.87
CA TRP A 27 9.76 -13.11 5.27
C TRP A 27 10.49 -13.75 4.10
N LYS A 28 9.78 -13.99 2.99
CA LYS A 28 10.35 -14.70 1.85
C LYS A 28 10.85 -13.77 0.75
N LYS A 29 10.50 -12.47 0.80
CA LYS A 29 10.87 -11.45 -0.21
C LYS A 29 10.57 -11.89 -1.65
N VAL A 30 9.51 -12.68 -1.82
CA VAL A 30 9.09 -13.21 -3.14
C VAL A 30 8.31 -12.19 -3.95
N HIS A 31 7.76 -11.18 -3.28
CA HIS A 31 6.89 -10.17 -3.87
C HIS A 31 7.55 -8.80 -3.76
N ARG A 32 7.64 -8.08 -4.88
CA ARG A 32 8.15 -6.70 -4.92
C ARG A 32 7.11 -5.70 -4.46
N TYR A 33 5.83 -5.98 -4.76
CA TYR A 33 4.73 -5.15 -4.32
C TYR A 33 3.45 -5.95 -4.10
N ILE A 34 2.54 -5.40 -3.31
CA ILE A 34 1.18 -5.92 -3.12
C ILE A 34 0.24 -4.72 -3.19
N VAL A 35 -0.77 -4.80 -4.04
CA VAL A 35 -1.85 -3.83 -4.12
C VAL A 35 -3.06 -4.41 -3.42
N PHE A 36 -3.56 -3.67 -2.45
CA PHE A 36 -4.78 -3.91 -1.71
C PHE A 36 -5.89 -3.01 -2.23
N LYS A 37 -7.06 -3.60 -2.41
CA LYS A 37 -8.30 -2.91 -2.72
C LYS A 37 -9.17 -2.88 -1.47
N ILE A 38 -9.83 -1.75 -1.26
CA ILE A 38 -10.84 -1.62 -0.22
C ILE A 38 -12.20 -1.62 -0.90
N GLU A 39 -13.01 -2.60 -0.55
CA GLU A 39 -14.42 -2.57 -0.89
C GLU A 39 -15.19 -1.79 0.17
N GLU A 40 -15.61 -0.56 -0.14
CA GLU A 40 -16.39 0.28 0.78
C GLU A 40 -17.73 -0.38 1.17
N LYS A 41 -18.39 -1.03 0.20
CA LYS A 41 -19.67 -1.74 0.40
C LYS A 41 -19.55 -2.86 1.44
N SER A 42 -18.51 -3.68 1.29
CA SER A 42 -18.27 -4.84 2.15
C SER A 42 -17.45 -4.49 3.38
N ARG A 43 -16.88 -3.28 3.44
CA ARG A 43 -15.86 -2.85 4.42
C ARG A 43 -14.75 -3.88 4.58
N LYS A 44 -14.28 -4.43 3.47
CA LYS A 44 -13.25 -5.48 3.44
C LYS A 44 -12.03 -5.01 2.67
N VAL A 45 -10.85 -5.38 3.16
CA VAL A 45 -9.59 -5.22 2.44
C VAL A 45 -9.26 -6.55 1.78
N THR A 46 -9.15 -6.54 0.47
CA THR A 46 -8.78 -7.69 -0.36
C THR A 46 -7.49 -7.41 -1.10
N VAL A 47 -6.79 -8.48 -1.47
CA VAL A 47 -5.63 -8.38 -2.38
C VAL A 47 -6.17 -8.17 -3.79
N ASP A 48 -5.69 -7.14 -4.46
CA ASP A 48 -6.05 -6.85 -5.85
C ASP A 48 -4.99 -7.40 -6.81
N LYS A 49 -3.71 -7.10 -6.54
CA LYS A 49 -2.58 -7.59 -7.32
C LYS A 49 -1.41 -7.89 -6.41
N VAL A 50 -0.72 -9.00 -6.68
CA VAL A 50 0.56 -9.33 -6.05
C VAL A 50 1.62 -9.28 -7.12
N GLY A 51 2.58 -8.39 -6.94
CA GLY A 51 3.71 -8.20 -7.83
C GLY A 51 4.76 -9.29 -7.63
N GLY A 52 5.19 -9.95 -8.70
CA GLY A 52 6.29 -10.91 -8.66
C GLY A 52 7.65 -10.25 -8.37
N ALA A 53 8.65 -11.04 -7.99
CA ALA A 53 10.02 -10.54 -7.74
C ALA A 53 10.68 -9.84 -8.94
N GLY A 54 10.21 -10.12 -10.17
CA GLY A 54 10.70 -9.52 -11.39
C GLY A 54 9.97 -8.26 -11.83
N GLU A 55 8.87 -7.88 -11.17
CA GLU A 55 8.11 -6.71 -11.59
C GLU A 55 8.74 -5.40 -11.08
N SER A 56 8.61 -4.37 -11.90
CA SER A 56 9.19 -3.05 -11.67
C SER A 56 8.19 -2.11 -11.01
N TYR A 57 8.66 -0.93 -10.59
CA TYR A 57 7.79 0.12 -10.09
C TYR A 57 6.77 0.58 -11.13
N HIS A 58 7.11 0.52 -12.41
CA HIS A 58 6.21 0.91 -13.49
C HIS A 58 5.01 -0.05 -13.60
N ASP A 59 5.24 -1.36 -13.44
CA ASP A 59 4.17 -2.36 -13.41
C ASP A 59 3.19 -2.18 -12.23
N LEU A 60 3.70 -1.61 -11.12
CA LEU A 60 2.87 -1.18 -10.00
C LEU A 60 2.04 0.04 -10.40
N GLU A 61 2.63 1.07 -11.02
CA GLU A 61 1.90 2.26 -11.49
C GLU A 61 0.78 1.89 -12.46
N ASP A 62 1.03 1.01 -13.44
CA ASP A 62 0.02 0.50 -14.37
C ASP A 62 -1.11 -0.27 -13.67
N SER A 63 -0.85 -0.84 -12.49
CA SER A 63 -1.87 -1.55 -11.70
C SER A 63 -2.74 -0.63 -10.85
N LEU A 64 -2.42 0.66 -10.78
CA LEU A 64 -3.16 1.65 -10.02
C LEU A 64 -4.14 2.40 -10.96
N PRO A 65 -5.46 2.17 -10.84
CA PRO A 65 -6.44 2.86 -11.66
C PRO A 65 -6.57 4.33 -11.26
N VAL A 66 -6.95 5.16 -12.21
CA VAL A 66 -7.14 6.61 -12.00
C VAL A 66 -8.44 6.90 -11.26
N ASP A 67 -9.42 5.99 -11.27
CA ASP A 67 -10.78 6.20 -10.77
C ASP A 67 -11.11 5.52 -9.44
N ASP A 68 -10.20 4.70 -8.89
CA ASP A 68 -10.41 4.01 -7.60
C ASP A 68 -9.24 4.21 -6.62
N CYS A 69 -9.56 4.39 -5.33
CA CYS A 69 -8.57 4.46 -4.25
C CYS A 69 -8.00 3.07 -3.93
N ARG A 70 -6.68 2.96 -3.80
CA ARG A 70 -5.98 1.70 -3.48
C ARG A 70 -4.84 1.90 -2.50
N TYR A 71 -4.50 0.84 -1.77
CA TYR A 71 -3.31 0.83 -0.93
C TYR A 71 -2.29 -0.10 -1.53
N ALA A 72 -1.07 0.35 -1.77
CA ALA A 72 0.02 -0.50 -2.22
C ALA A 72 1.11 -0.60 -1.16
N VAL A 73 1.73 -1.76 -1.07
CA VAL A 73 2.92 -2.01 -0.27
C VAL A 73 4.02 -2.39 -1.23
N PHE A 74 5.15 -1.70 -1.15
CA PHE A 74 6.28 -1.88 -2.05
C PHE A 74 7.55 -2.13 -1.24
N ASP A 75 8.24 -3.25 -1.46
CA ASP A 75 9.55 -3.50 -0.84
C ASP A 75 10.66 -2.99 -1.76
N PHE A 76 11.32 -1.91 -1.35
CA PHE A 76 12.44 -1.35 -2.07
C PHE A 76 13.75 -1.90 -1.53
N ASP A 77 14.38 -2.77 -2.31
CA ASP A 77 15.74 -3.22 -2.10
C ASP A 77 16.74 -2.21 -2.68
N PHE A 78 17.67 -1.74 -1.85
CA PHE A 78 18.76 -0.85 -2.28
C PHE A 78 20.10 -1.30 -1.70
N VAL A 79 21.15 -1.05 -2.49
CA VAL A 79 22.53 -1.35 -2.11
C VAL A 79 23.19 -0.04 -1.69
N THR A 80 23.70 0.03 -0.47
CA THR A 80 24.51 1.20 -0.06
C THR A 80 25.91 1.11 -0.65
N VAL A 81 26.64 2.23 -0.64
CA VAL A 81 28.05 2.31 -1.07
C VAL A 81 28.95 1.29 -0.39
N ASP A 82 28.62 0.87 0.83
CA ASP A 82 29.30 -0.21 1.56
C ASP A 82 28.94 -1.63 1.08
N ASN A 83 28.31 -1.74 -0.09
CA ASN A 83 27.81 -2.99 -0.68
C ASN A 83 26.85 -3.79 0.23
N CYS A 84 26.22 -3.11 1.19
CA CYS A 84 25.26 -3.71 2.09
C CYS A 84 23.86 -3.63 1.48
N ARG A 85 23.24 -4.79 1.21
CA ARG A 85 21.85 -4.88 0.77
C ARG A 85 20.92 -4.55 1.93
N LYS A 86 20.18 -3.45 1.80
CA LYS A 86 19.10 -3.09 2.71
C LYS A 86 17.78 -3.13 1.95
N SER A 87 16.70 -3.45 2.64
CA SER A 87 15.37 -3.34 2.06
C SER A 87 14.50 -2.48 2.97
N LYS A 88 13.62 -1.69 2.36
CA LYS A 88 12.70 -0.82 3.06
C LYS A 88 11.31 -0.94 2.44
N ILE A 89 10.36 -1.32 3.28
CA ILE A 89 8.96 -1.41 2.90
C ILE A 89 8.35 -0.02 2.91
N PHE A 90 7.70 0.35 1.81
CA PHE A 90 6.93 1.57 1.62
C PHE A 90 5.45 1.25 1.57
N PHE A 91 4.67 2.03 2.29
CA PHE A 91 3.21 2.01 2.21
C PHE A 91 2.78 3.21 1.36
N ILE A 92 2.09 2.94 0.26
CA ILE A 92 1.65 3.91 -0.72
C ILE A 92 0.13 3.93 -0.66
N ALA A 93 -0.46 5.09 -0.32
CA ALA A 93 -1.89 5.30 -0.43
C ALA A 93 -2.16 6.00 -1.76
N TRP A 94 -2.77 5.30 -2.71
CA TRP A 94 -3.21 5.84 -3.98
C TRP A 94 -4.64 6.37 -3.82
N LEU A 95 -4.80 7.69 -3.95
CA LEU A 95 -6.07 8.38 -3.81
C LEU A 95 -6.38 9.11 -5.11
N VAL A 96 -7.60 8.94 -5.61
CA VAL A 96 -8.07 9.61 -6.81
C VAL A 96 -8.26 11.09 -6.52
N GLN A 97 -7.58 11.94 -7.27
CA GLN A 97 -7.74 13.39 -7.18
C GLN A 97 -9.07 13.83 -7.80
N PHE A 98 -10.16 13.73 -7.04
CA PHE A 98 -11.36 14.55 -7.24
C PHE A 98 -11.89 15.16 -5.94
N THR A 99 -11.00 15.51 -5.02
CA THR A 99 -11.29 16.55 -4.04
C THR A 99 -10.05 17.42 -3.90
N PHE A 100 -10.17 18.65 -4.38
CA PHE A 100 -9.25 19.77 -4.14
C PHE A 100 -8.49 19.62 -2.80
N ILE A 101 -7.18 19.41 -2.87
CA ILE A 101 -6.08 20.02 -2.10
C ILE A 101 -4.83 19.12 -2.27
N PRO A 102 -3.69 19.63 -2.79
CA PRO A 102 -2.47 18.86 -2.92
C PRO A 102 -1.69 18.92 -1.60
N PHE A 103 -1.95 18.00 -0.67
CA PHE A 103 -1.00 17.78 0.42
C PHE A 103 -1.18 16.38 1.02
N LEU A 104 -0.22 15.48 0.75
CA LEU A 104 0.57 14.77 1.78
C LEU A 104 1.25 13.55 1.15
N ILE A 105 2.49 13.73 0.68
CA ILE A 105 3.42 12.62 0.49
C ILE A 105 3.76 12.11 1.89
N LEU A 106 3.21 10.96 2.29
CA LEU A 106 3.47 10.33 3.59
C LEU A 106 4.67 9.39 3.46
N VAL A 107 5.89 9.94 3.52
CA VAL A 107 7.10 9.12 3.76
C VAL A 107 7.13 8.78 5.24
N ALA A 108 6.77 7.54 5.58
CA ALA A 108 6.96 7.00 6.92
C ALA A 108 8.48 6.78 7.19
N SER A 109 9.14 7.79 7.74
CA SER A 109 10.40 7.62 8.46
C SER A 109 10.11 7.34 9.92
N LYS A 110 10.70 6.24 10.42
CA LYS A 110 10.60 5.66 11.77
C LYS A 110 10.03 6.58 12.86
N GLY A 111 8.92 6.13 13.45
CA GLY A 111 8.50 6.53 14.77
C GLY A 111 6.99 6.72 14.86
N LYS A 112 6.33 5.81 15.59
CA LYS A 112 4.92 5.82 16.03
C LYS A 112 3.94 5.08 15.10
N THR A 113 3.64 3.87 15.57
CA THR A 113 2.32 3.23 15.64
C THR A 113 1.20 3.98 14.92
N VAL A 114 0.69 3.39 13.85
CA VAL A 114 -0.75 3.33 13.58
C VAL A 114 -1.03 1.97 12.93
N ILE A 115 -1.89 1.22 13.63
CA ILE A 115 -2.47 -0.12 13.44
C ILE A 115 -1.53 -1.33 13.43
#